data_AF-A0A182PDC6-F1
#
_entry.id   AF-A0A182PDC6-F1
#
_cell.length_a   1.000
_cell.length_b   1.000
_cell.length_c   1.000
_cell.angle_alpha   90.00
_cell.angle_beta   90.00
_cell.angle_gamma   90.00
#
_symmetry.space_group_name_H-M   'P 1'
#
loop_
_entity.id
_entity.type
_entity.pdbx_description
1 polymer ?
#
loop_
_entity_poly.entity_id
_entity_poly.type
_entity_poly.pdbx_seq_one_letter_code
_entity_poly.pdbx_strand_id
1 'polypeptide(L)'
;METPVAYLNLGTSLIALGRCQEAASVLREGTKLDGAGLRDRAAHENARISALLQLGNLYADQGKLQRALAVYREALHTLPERYPPQVSTTSLHRIIYIEFLRFTWLGLANDLV
;
A
#
# COMPACT_ATOMS: atom_id res chain seq x y z
N MET A 1 7.59 -14.11 -18.32
CA MET A 1 6.47 -13.24 -17.91
C MET A 1 6.60 -13.01 -16.42
N GLU A 2 7.19 -11.90 -16.02
CA GLU A 2 7.29 -11.53 -14.61
C GLU A 2 5.93 -10.97 -14.18
N THR A 3 5.25 -11.65 -13.26
CA THR A 3 3.88 -11.28 -12.84
C THR A 3 3.93 -10.51 -11.52
N PRO A 4 3.10 -9.47 -11.32
CA PRO A 4 3.00 -8.74 -10.05
C PRO A 4 2.70 -9.64 -8.86
N VAL A 5 2.08 -10.80 -9.10
CA VAL A 5 1.81 -11.84 -8.10
C VAL A 5 3.11 -12.39 -7.49
N ALA A 6 4.16 -12.60 -8.29
CA ALA A 6 5.44 -13.09 -7.78
C ALA A 6 6.10 -12.08 -6.85
N TYR A 7 6.06 -10.79 -7.21
CA TYR A 7 6.57 -9.70 -6.36
C TYR A 7 5.76 -9.54 -5.08
N LEU A 8 4.45 -9.72 -5.15
CA LEU A 8 3.58 -9.71 -3.98
C LEU A 8 3.95 -10.83 -2.99
N ASN A 9 4.14 -12.04 -3.49
CA ASN A 9 4.51 -13.21 -2.66
C ASN A 9 5.91 -13.05 -2.05
N LEU A 10 6.86 -12.55 -2.83
CA LEU A 10 8.21 -12.27 -2.37
C LEU A 10 8.21 -11.15 -1.32
N GLY A 11 7.48 -10.06 -1.55
CA GLY A 11 7.31 -8.97 -0.60
C GLY A 11 6.71 -9.45 0.72
N THR A 12 5.67 -10.28 0.67
CA THR A 12 5.03 -10.87 1.86
C THR A 12 6.01 -11.73 2.66
N SER A 13 6.82 -12.52 1.96
CA SER A 13 7.85 -13.37 2.60
C SER A 13 8.95 -12.53 3.25
N LEU A 14 9.36 -11.43 2.62
CA LEU A 14 10.34 -10.50 3.19
C LEU A 14 9.79 -9.74 4.41
N ILE A 15 8.50 -9.40 4.42
CA ILE A 15 7.82 -8.84 5.60
C ILE A 15 7.85 -9.83 6.76
N ALA A 16 7.53 -11.10 6.51
CA ALA A 16 7.56 -12.14 7.53
C ALA A 16 8.97 -12.36 8.12
N LEU A 17 10.02 -12.11 7.32
CA LEU A 17 11.42 -12.15 7.76
C LEU A 17 11.89 -10.86 8.44
N GLY A 18 11.03 -9.86 8.62
CA GLY A 18 11.39 -8.54 9.17
C GLY A 18 12.23 -7.67 8.23
N ARG A 19 12.45 -8.10 6.98
CA ARG A 19 13.22 -7.38 5.95
C ARG A 19 12.34 -6.33 5.25
N CYS A 20 11.74 -5.45 6.04
CA CYS A 20 10.76 -4.45 5.63
C CYS A 20 11.24 -3.53 4.49
N GLN A 21 12.53 -3.21 4.47
CA GLN A 21 13.12 -2.29 3.50
C GLN A 21 13.28 -2.94 2.11
N GLU A 22 13.66 -4.21 2.09
CA GLU A 22 13.73 -5.00 0.86
C GLU A 22 12.33 -5.35 0.35
N ALA A 23 11.41 -5.70 1.26
CA ALA A 23 10.01 -5.89 0.93
C ALA A 23 9.43 -4.67 0.22
N ALA A 24 9.69 -3.46 0.73
CA ALA A 24 9.24 -2.23 0.12
C ALA A 24 9.82 -2.03 -1.30
N SER A 25 11.09 -2.39 -1.52
CA SER A 25 11.71 -2.31 -2.84
C SER A 25 11.07 -3.30 -3.82
N VAL A 26 10.91 -4.56 -3.43
CA VAL A 26 10.31 -5.62 -4.26
C VAL A 26 8.86 -5.28 -4.62
N LEU A 27 8.06 -4.87 -3.63
CA LEU A 27 6.66 -4.49 -3.86
C LEU A 27 6.56 -3.31 -4.83
N ARG A 28 7.45 -2.32 -4.71
CA ARG A 28 7.48 -1.16 -5.60
C ARG A 28 7.89 -1.51 -7.04
N GLU A 29 8.76 -2.49 -7.24
CA GLU A 29 9.06 -2.97 -8.59
C GLU A 29 7.85 -3.72 -9.17
N GLY A 30 7.19 -4.55 -8.35
CA GLY A 30 5.96 -5.24 -8.74
C GLY A 30 4.83 -4.31 -9.18
N THR A 31 4.74 -3.10 -8.62
CA THR A 31 3.70 -2.12 -9.00
C THR A 31 3.99 -1.39 -10.31
N LYS A 32 5.24 -1.38 -10.79
CA LYS A 32 5.63 -0.77 -12.08
C LYS A 32 5.41 -1.68 -13.28
N LEU A 33 5.16 -2.97 -13.05
CA LEU A 33 4.92 -3.93 -14.13
C LEU A 33 3.56 -3.65 -14.77
N ASP A 34 3.61 -3.22 -16.03
CA ASP A 34 2.40 -3.01 -16.82
C ASP A 34 1.76 -4.34 -17.20
N GLY A 35 0.47 -4.48 -16.85
CA GLY A 35 -0.35 -5.62 -17.25
C GLY A 35 -0.84 -5.57 -18.71
N ALA A 36 -0.36 -4.60 -19.49
CA ALA A 36 -0.82 -4.32 -20.84
C ALA A 36 -0.52 -5.50 -21.78
N GLY A 37 -1.57 -6.24 -22.17
CA GLY A 37 -1.47 -7.40 -23.08
C GLY A 37 -1.72 -8.76 -22.43
N LEU A 38 -2.02 -8.81 -21.13
CA LEU A 38 -2.28 -10.07 -20.43
C LEU A 38 -3.75 -10.47 -20.50
N ARG A 39 -4.00 -11.77 -20.73
CA ARG A 39 -5.34 -12.38 -20.74
C ARG A 39 -6.11 -12.17 -19.43
N ASP A 40 -5.39 -12.01 -18.31
CA ASP A 40 -5.98 -11.86 -16.98
C ASP A 40 -5.59 -10.51 -16.34
N ARG A 41 -6.03 -9.44 -16.98
CA ARG A 41 -5.82 -8.05 -16.51
C ARG A 41 -6.33 -7.84 -15.08
N ALA A 42 -7.43 -8.51 -14.71
CA ALA A 42 -8.03 -8.40 -13.39
C ALA A 42 -7.11 -8.98 -12.31
N ALA A 43 -6.56 -10.18 -12.50
CA ALA A 43 -5.62 -10.76 -11.55
C ALA A 43 -4.34 -9.93 -11.40
N HIS A 44 -3.85 -9.35 -12.50
CA HIS A 44 -2.70 -8.44 -12.50
C HIS A 44 -2.96 -7.17 -11.70
N GLU A 45 -4.09 -6.50 -11.96
CA GLU A 45 -4.48 -5.29 -11.21
C GLU A 45 -4.69 -5.61 -9.73
N ASN A 46 -5.27 -6.77 -9.44
CA ASN A 46 -5.52 -7.18 -8.07
C ASN A 46 -4.21 -7.34 -7.28
N ALA A 47 -3.22 -7.99 -7.88
CA ALA A 47 -1.91 -8.17 -7.28
C ALA A 47 -1.17 -6.83 -7.09
N ARG A 48 -1.32 -5.90 -8.05
CA ARG A 48 -0.77 -4.54 -7.97
C ARG A 48 -1.37 -3.75 -6.80
N ILE A 49 -2.69 -3.78 -6.63
CA ILE A 49 -3.38 -3.15 -5.50
C ILE A 49 -2.93 -3.78 -4.18
N SER A 50 -2.88 -5.10 -4.08
CA SER A 50 -2.37 -5.78 -2.87
C SER A 50 -0.93 -5.38 -2.54
N ALA A 51 -0.07 -5.19 -3.55
CA ALA A 51 1.30 -4.75 -3.35
C ALA A 51 1.37 -3.31 -2.83
N LEU A 52 0.55 -2.40 -3.38
CA LEU A 52 0.43 -1.02 -2.89
C LEU A 52 -0.03 -1.00 -1.42
N LEU A 53 -1.03 -1.80 -1.05
CA LEU A 53 -1.52 -1.83 0.34
C LEU A 53 -0.46 -2.31 1.34
N GLN A 54 0.30 -3.33 0.98
CA GLN A 54 1.40 -3.80 1.83
C GLN A 54 2.54 -2.77 1.93
N LEU A 55 2.82 -2.06 0.84
CA LEU A 55 3.78 -0.96 0.84
C LEU A 55 3.31 0.22 1.72
N GLY A 56 2.01 0.54 1.67
CA GLY A 56 1.39 1.55 2.54
C GLY A 56 1.51 1.18 4.02
N ASN A 57 1.26 -0.09 4.37
CA ASN A 57 1.43 -0.60 5.74
C ASN A 57 2.88 -0.46 6.20
N LEU A 58 3.83 -0.89 5.37
CA LEU A 58 5.26 -0.79 5.66
C LEU A 58 5.70 0.65 5.92
N TYR A 59 5.18 1.63 5.17
CA TYR A 59 5.48 3.03 5.41
C TYR A 59 4.82 3.56 6.69
N ALA A 60 3.59 3.13 7.00
CA ALA A 60 2.92 3.50 8.24
C ALA A 60 3.68 2.98 9.47
N ASP A 61 4.12 1.72 9.43
CA ASP A 61 4.89 1.07 10.50
C ASP A 61 6.26 1.73 10.71
N GLN A 62 6.83 2.32 9.65
CA GLN A 62 8.08 3.10 9.71
C GLN A 62 7.87 4.56 10.15
N GLY A 63 6.65 4.98 10.49
CA GLY A 63 6.31 6.38 10.81
C GLY A 63 6.33 7.32 9.61
N LYS A 64 6.48 6.80 8.37
CA LYS A 64 6.49 7.57 7.12
C LYS A 64 5.07 7.84 6.62
N LEU A 65 4.27 8.49 7.47
CA LEU A 65 2.83 8.70 7.30
C LEU A 65 2.45 9.34 5.95
N GLN A 66 3.22 10.33 5.49
CA GLN A 66 2.99 10.98 4.19
C GLN A 66 3.16 10.03 3.00
N ARG A 67 4.15 9.14 3.05
CA ARG A 67 4.37 8.13 2.00
C ARG A 67 3.31 7.05 2.07
N ALA A 68 2.90 6.63 3.27
CA ALA A 68 1.81 5.69 3.46
C ALA A 68 0.50 6.22 2.85
N LEU A 69 0.14 7.48 3.12
CA LEU A 69 -1.04 8.13 2.55
C LEU A 69 -1.02 8.17 1.03
N ALA A 70 0.11 8.57 0.42
CA ALA A 70 0.24 8.62 -1.03
C ALA A 70 -0.01 7.24 -1.67
N VAL A 71 0.58 6.19 -1.10
CA VAL A 71 0.44 4.83 -1.60
C VAL A 71 -0.98 4.28 -1.40
N TYR A 72 -1.62 4.53 -0.25
CA TYR A 72 -3.03 4.13 -0.06
C TYR A 72 -3.97 4.83 -1.03
N ARG A 73 -3.74 6.12 -1.32
CA ARG A 73 -4.53 6.87 -2.31
C ARG A 73 -4.36 6.33 -3.73
N GLU A 74 -3.14 5.90 -4.08
CA GLU A 74 -2.88 5.24 -5.36
C GLU A 74 -3.62 3.89 -5.45
N ALA A 75 -3.59 3.09 -4.37
CA ALA A 75 -4.34 1.83 -4.30
C ALA A 75 -5.85 2.07 -4.47
N LEU A 76 -6.41 3.09 -3.80
CA LEU A 76 -7.83 3.48 -3.90
C LEU A 76 -8.24 4.00 -5.28
N HIS A 77 -7.36 4.72 -5.98
CA HIS A 77 -7.63 5.14 -7.36
C HIS A 77 -7.61 3.98 -8.35
N THR A 78 -6.83 2.95 -8.03
CA THR A 78 -6.63 1.79 -8.90
C THR A 78 -7.71 0.71 -8.67
N LEU A 79 -8.36 0.74 -7.51
CA LEU A 79 -9.41 -0.19 -7.10
C LEU A 79 -10.61 -0.18 -8.07
N PRO A 80 -10.87 -1.27 -8.83
CA PRO A 80 -12.11 -1.38 -9.59
C PRO A 80 -13.31 -1.56 -8.63
N GLU A 81 -14.50 -1.10 -9.03
CA GLU A 81 -15.75 -1.17 -8.24
C GLU A 81 -16.10 -2.56 -7.67
N ARG A 82 -15.48 -3.62 -8.21
CA ARG A 82 -15.74 -5.03 -7.86
C ARG A 82 -14.87 -5.58 -6.73
N TYR A 83 -14.05 -4.77 -6.08
CA TYR A 83 -13.14 -5.24 -5.05
C TYR A 83 -13.88 -5.66 -3.77
N PRO A 84 -13.40 -6.69 -3.04
CA PRO A 84 -14.00 -7.08 -1.79
C PRO A 84 -14.02 -5.89 -0.82
N PRO A 85 -15.20 -5.58 -0.24
CA PRO A 85 -15.40 -4.38 0.55
C PRO A 85 -14.37 -4.26 1.66
N GLN A 86 -14.00 -5.36 2.32
CA GLN A 86 -13.01 -5.41 3.40
C GLN A 86 -11.65 -4.76 3.07
N VAL A 87 -11.18 -4.83 1.83
CA VAL A 87 -9.87 -4.28 1.43
C VAL A 87 -9.97 -2.75 1.32
N SER A 88 -11.06 -2.27 0.74
CA SER A 88 -11.39 -0.84 0.69
C SER A 88 -11.60 -0.28 2.09
N THR A 89 -12.32 -0.98 2.98
CA THR A 89 -12.54 -0.53 4.37
C THR A 89 -11.25 -0.46 5.18
N THR A 90 -10.38 -1.46 5.07
CA THR A 90 -9.10 -1.49 5.80
C THR A 90 -8.20 -0.32 5.40
N SER A 91 -8.19 -0.01 4.10
CA SER A 91 -7.38 1.09 3.55
C SER A 91 -7.92 2.45 3.98
N LEU A 92 -9.23 2.66 3.91
CA LEU A 92 -9.89 3.88 4.36
C LEU A 92 -9.69 4.11 5.86
N HIS A 93 -9.86 3.07 6.68
CA HIS A 93 -9.63 3.16 8.12
C HIS A 93 -8.19 3.60 8.44
N ARG A 94 -7.19 3.06 7.73
CA ARG A 94 -5.79 3.46 7.88
C ARG A 94 -5.53 4.90 7.45
N ILE A 95 -6.10 5.36 6.34
CA ILE A 95 -5.98 6.77 5.92
C ILE A 95 -6.55 7.70 7.00
N ILE A 96 -7.77 7.41 7.49
CA ILE A 96 -8.43 8.22 8.52
C ILE A 96 -7.58 8.24 9.79
N TYR A 97 -7.06 7.10 10.23
CA TYR A 97 -6.17 7.00 11.39
C TYR A 97 -4.90 7.84 11.23
N ILE A 98 -4.27 7.81 10.06
CA ILE A 98 -3.06 8.58 9.79
C ILE A 98 -3.35 10.09 9.79
N GLU A 99 -4.44 10.54 9.16
CA GLU A 99 -4.84 11.95 9.16
C GLU A 99 -5.25 12.42 10.58
N PHE A 100 -5.89 11.55 11.37
CA PHE A 100 -6.20 11.82 12.77
C PHE A 100 -4.93 11.96 13.63
N LEU A 101 -3.96 11.06 13.47
CA LEU A 101 -2.65 11.19 14.12
C LEU A 101 -1.94 12.49 13.71
N ARG A 102 -2.03 12.88 12.45
CA ARG A 102 -1.48 14.14 11.97
C ARG A 102 -2.16 15.35 12.62
N PHE A 103 -3.48 15.34 12.76
CA PHE A 103 -4.24 16.42 13.39
C PHE A 103 -3.91 16.56 14.89
N THR A 104 -3.83 15.44 15.62
CA THR A 104 -3.48 15.44 17.04
C THR A 104 -2.05 15.90 17.28
N TRP A 105 -1.08 15.47 16.46
CA TRP A 105 0.30 15.98 16.52
C TRP A 105 0.40 17.47 16.22
N LEU A 106 -0.33 17.98 15.21
CA LEU A 106 -0.34 19.40 14.89
C LEU A 106 -1.02 20.23 15.99
N GLY A 107 -2.09 19.72 16.60
CA GLY A 107 -2.75 20.36 17.74
C GLY A 107 -1.81 20.49 18.94
N LEU A 108 -1.13 19.41 19.32
CA LEU A 108 -0.17 19.42 20.43
C LEU A 108 1.08 20.28 20.15
N ALA A 109 1.53 20.34 18.89
CA ALA A 109 2.65 21.20 18.51
C ALA A 109 2.29 22.70 18.51
N ASN A 110 1.01 23.03 18.33
CA ASN A 110 0.53 24.41 18.29
C ASN A 110 0.18 24.97 19.69
N ASP A 111 -0.01 24.10 20.69
CA ASP A 111 -0.23 24.47 22.09
C ASP A 111 1.09 24.68 22.89
N LEU A 112 2.25 24.49 22.25
CA LEU A 112 3.59 24.64 22.85
C LEU A 112 4.32 25.94 22.45
N VAL A 113 3.60 26.95 21.93
CA VAL A 113 4.15 28.28 21.59
C VAL A 113 3.43 29.38 22.36
#